data_AF-A0A2K3JYW9-F1
#
_entry.id   AF-A0A2K3JYW9-F1
#
_cell.length_a   1.000
_cell.length_b   1.000
_cell.length_c   1.000
_cell.angle_alpha   90.00
_cell.angle_beta   90.00
_cell.angle_gamma   90.00
#
_symmetry.space_group_name_H-M   'P 1'
#
loop_
_entity.id
_entity.type
_entity.pdbx_description
1 polymer ?
#
loop_
_entity_poly.entity_id
_entity_poly.type
_entity_poly.pdbx_seq_one_letter_code
_entity_poly.pdbx_strand_id
1 'polypeptide(L)'
;MYKYVGIFMVAFAILIFLFLGSVEGFSTSHQPCTYDETKMCKPALATALFSTISFVLGGITSVISGFLGMKIATYANARTTLEARKGVGKAFITAFRSGAVMGFLLAANGLLVLFITINLFKIYYGDDWGGLFEAITGYGLGGSSMALFGRVGGGIYTKAADVG
;
A
#
# COMPACT_ATOMS: atom_id res chain seq x y z
N MET A 1 11.18 -12.22 6.20
CA MET A 1 9.90 -11.98 5.52
C MET A 1 9.96 -10.80 4.57
N TYR A 2 10.15 -9.57 5.04
CA TYR A 2 10.15 -8.36 4.19
C TYR A 2 11.17 -8.39 3.03
N LYS A 3 12.33 -9.05 3.19
CA LYS A 3 13.30 -9.24 2.09
C LYS A 3 12.71 -9.99 0.89
N TYR A 4 11.98 -11.08 1.13
CA TYR A 4 11.36 -11.88 0.06
C TYR A 4 10.18 -11.15 -0.57
N VAL A 5 9.38 -10.49 0.25
CA VAL A 5 8.25 -9.66 -0.20
C VAL A 5 8.75 -8.48 -1.06
N GLY A 6 9.88 -7.88 -0.70
CA GLY A 6 10.52 -6.82 -1.49
C GLY A 6 11.03 -7.32 -2.86
N ILE A 7 11.64 -8.51 -2.92
CA ILE A 7 12.06 -9.11 -4.19
C ILE A 7 10.83 -9.38 -5.08
N PHE A 8 9.77 -9.95 -4.51
CA PHE A 8 8.51 -10.16 -5.22
C PHE A 8 7.90 -8.84 -5.71
N MET A 9 7.92 -7.79 -4.89
CA MET A 9 7.43 -6.46 -5.27
C MET A 9 8.17 -5.93 -6.50
N VAL A 10 9.50 -6.02 -6.53
CA VAL A 10 10.29 -5.53 -7.69
C VAL A 10 9.97 -6.37 -8.94
N ALA A 11 9.90 -7.69 -8.82
CA ALA A 11 9.57 -8.56 -9.94
C ALA A 11 8.16 -8.27 -10.50
N PHE A 12 7.18 -8.08 -9.62
CA PHE A 12 5.80 -7.80 -10.02
C PHE A 12 5.65 -6.37 -10.58
N ALA A 13 6.40 -5.40 -10.07
CA ALA A 13 6.47 -4.05 -10.63
C ALA A 13 7.00 -4.06 -12.07
N ILE A 14 8.05 -4.85 -12.35
CA ILE A 14 8.56 -5.02 -13.72
C ILE A 14 7.50 -5.65 -14.62
N LEU A 15 6.77 -6.67 -14.14
CA LEU A 15 5.67 -7.28 -14.89
C LEU A 15 4.54 -6.29 -15.22
N ILE A 16 4.14 -5.44 -14.26
CA ILE A 16 3.13 -4.39 -14.49
C ILE A 16 3.61 -3.45 -15.59
N PHE A 17 4.84 -2.97 -15.50
CA PHE A 17 5.40 -2.07 -16.50
C PHE A 17 5.45 -2.70 -17.89
N LEU A 18 5.91 -3.95 -17.99
CA LEU A 18 6.02 -4.65 -19.27
C LEU A 18 4.64 -4.94 -19.89
N PHE A 19 3.68 -5.41 -19.09
CA PHE A 19 2.35 -5.73 -19.61
C PHE A 19 1.57 -4.48 -20.01
N LEU A 20 1.56 -3.43 -19.19
CA LEU A 20 0.87 -2.18 -19.56
C LEU A 20 1.61 -1.45 -20.68
N GLY A 21 2.95 -1.47 -20.70
CA GLY A 21 3.74 -0.87 -21.78
C GLY A 21 3.61 -1.60 -23.12
N SER A 22 3.39 -2.91 -23.09
CA SER A 22 3.22 -3.73 -24.31
C SER A 22 1.89 -3.50 -25.02
N VAL A 23 0.87 -2.94 -24.37
CA VAL A 23 -0.47 -2.72 -24.97
C VAL A 23 -0.36 -1.88 -26.25
N GLU A 24 0.48 -0.86 -26.22
CA GLU A 24 0.69 0.08 -27.33
C GLU A 24 2.11 -0.02 -27.92
N GLY A 25 2.77 -1.16 -27.74
CA GLY A 25 4.12 -1.39 -28.26
C GLY A 25 5.16 -0.38 -27.77
N PHE A 26 5.05 0.10 -26.53
CA PHE A 26 5.90 1.15 -25.94
C PHE A 26 5.88 2.48 -26.72
N SER A 27 4.79 2.77 -27.44
CA SER A 27 4.61 4.03 -28.16
C SER A 27 4.59 5.24 -27.22
N THR A 28 5.32 6.28 -27.58
CA THR A 28 5.37 7.58 -26.87
C THR A 28 4.38 8.59 -27.42
N SER A 29 3.57 8.21 -28.42
CA SER A 29 2.61 9.09 -29.07
C SER A 29 1.35 9.27 -28.23
N HIS A 30 0.75 10.46 -28.33
CA HIS A 30 -0.54 10.74 -27.69
C HIS A 30 -1.64 9.95 -28.40
N GLN A 31 -2.64 9.52 -27.63
CA GLN A 31 -3.73 8.66 -28.13
C GLN A 31 -5.10 9.25 -27.79
N PRO A 32 -6.15 8.91 -28.55
CA PRO A 32 -7.51 9.30 -28.18
C PRO A 32 -7.87 8.70 -26.81
N CYS A 33 -8.55 9.48 -25.96
CA CYS A 33 -8.94 9.05 -24.63
C CYS A 33 -9.97 7.91 -24.69
N THR A 34 -9.76 6.84 -23.92
CA THR A 34 -10.69 5.69 -23.85
C THR A 34 -12.10 6.06 -23.40
N TYR A 35 -12.26 7.17 -22.68
CA TYR A 35 -13.55 7.67 -22.18
C TYR A 35 -14.20 8.73 -23.08
N ASP A 36 -13.45 9.31 -24.02
CA ASP A 36 -13.90 10.40 -24.91
C ASP A 36 -12.98 10.49 -26.13
N GLU A 37 -13.40 9.90 -27.25
CA GLU A 37 -12.59 9.82 -28.48
C GLU A 37 -12.25 11.18 -29.10
N THR A 38 -12.90 12.27 -28.66
CA THR A 38 -12.65 13.63 -29.13
C THR A 38 -11.44 14.29 -28.46
N LYS A 39 -10.92 13.71 -27.38
CA LYS A 39 -9.80 14.25 -26.60
C LYS A 39 -8.55 13.42 -26.76
N MET A 40 -7.40 14.09 -26.74
CA MET A 40 -6.09 13.46 -26.71
C MET A 40 -5.63 13.27 -25.27
N CYS A 41 -5.34 12.03 -24.91
CA CYS A 41 -4.83 11.62 -23.61
C CYS A 41 -3.32 11.36 -23.65
N LYS A 42 -2.75 11.24 -22.44
CA LYS A 42 -1.33 10.92 -22.28
C LYS A 42 -1.01 9.51 -22.80
N PRO A 43 0.23 9.24 -23.23
CA PRO A 43 0.59 7.92 -23.76
C PRO A 43 0.37 6.83 -22.71
N ALA A 44 -0.11 5.66 -23.14
CA ALA A 44 -0.31 4.49 -22.27
C ALA A 44 0.98 4.08 -21.53
N LEU A 45 2.15 4.33 -22.15
CA LEU A 45 3.45 4.15 -21.52
C LEU A 45 3.62 4.99 -20.24
N ALA A 46 3.12 6.23 -20.22
CA ALA A 46 3.15 7.04 -19.01
C ALA A 46 2.28 6.42 -17.92
N THR A 47 1.07 5.99 -18.27
CA THR A 47 0.19 5.27 -17.34
C THR A 47 0.82 3.99 -16.82
N ALA A 48 1.56 3.25 -17.64
CA ALA A 48 2.34 2.09 -17.19
C ALA A 48 3.41 2.46 -16.15
N LEU A 49 4.18 3.53 -16.39
CA LEU A 49 5.19 4.03 -15.44
C LEU A 49 4.56 4.48 -14.13
N PHE A 50 3.53 5.33 -14.19
CA PHE A 50 2.85 5.86 -13.01
C PHE A 50 2.13 4.76 -12.22
N SER A 51 1.51 3.78 -12.89
CA SER A 51 0.93 2.60 -12.23
C SER A 51 1.97 1.79 -11.47
N THR A 52 3.15 1.62 -12.07
CA THR A 52 4.27 0.89 -11.44
C THR A 52 4.80 1.66 -10.22
N ILE A 53 4.91 2.98 -10.31
CA ILE A 53 5.31 3.85 -9.19
C ILE A 53 4.27 3.78 -8.06
N SER A 54 2.98 3.91 -8.39
CA SER A 54 1.88 3.76 -7.44
C SER A 54 1.90 2.41 -6.74
N PHE A 55 2.15 1.33 -7.48
CA PHE A 55 2.27 -0.03 -6.94
C PHE A 55 3.39 -0.14 -5.91
N VAL A 56 4.58 0.37 -6.23
CA VAL A 56 5.71 0.35 -5.28
C VAL A 56 5.40 1.21 -4.05
N LEU A 57 4.80 2.39 -4.23
CA LEU A 57 4.38 3.27 -3.12
C LEU A 57 3.36 2.58 -2.21
N GLY A 58 2.35 1.91 -2.77
CA GLY A 58 1.37 1.14 -2.01
C GLY A 58 1.99 -0.03 -1.26
N GLY A 59 2.93 -0.74 -1.91
CA GLY A 59 3.65 -1.84 -1.29
C GLY A 59 4.51 -1.40 -0.10
N ILE A 60 5.30 -0.33 -0.27
CA ILE A 60 6.12 0.26 0.80
C ILE A 60 5.21 0.73 1.96
N THR A 61 4.12 1.42 1.65
CA THR A 61 3.18 1.93 2.67
C THR A 61 2.54 0.79 3.47
N SER A 62 2.21 -0.32 2.82
CA SER A 62 1.69 -1.53 3.46
C SER A 62 2.71 -2.19 4.39
N VAL A 63 3.98 -2.29 3.96
CA VAL A 63 5.08 -2.82 4.79
C VAL A 63 5.32 -1.95 6.02
N ILE A 64 5.39 -0.62 5.84
CA ILE A 64 5.56 0.34 6.95
C ILE A 64 4.39 0.24 7.92
N SER A 65 3.16 0.15 7.42
CA SER A 65 1.95 0.00 8.24
C SER A 65 2.00 -1.26 9.13
N GLY A 66 2.41 -2.40 8.55
CA GLY A 66 2.58 -3.64 9.31
C GLY A 66 3.68 -3.53 10.36
N PHE A 67 4.80 -2.88 10.04
CA PHE A 67 5.92 -2.70 10.96
C PHE A 67 5.57 -1.79 12.15
N LEU A 68 4.92 -0.65 11.89
CA LEU A 68 4.50 0.28 12.93
C LEU A 68 3.45 -0.35 13.85
N GLY A 69 2.50 -1.11 13.29
CA GLY A 69 1.55 -1.90 14.08
C GLY A 69 2.23 -2.92 15.00
N MET A 70 3.24 -3.64 14.49
CA MET A 70 4.01 -4.59 15.30
C MET A 70 4.80 -3.89 16.42
N LYS A 71 5.37 -2.70 16.15
CA LYS A 71 6.11 -1.93 17.15
C LYS A 71 5.24 -1.46 18.31
N ILE A 72 4.06 -0.91 18.02
CA ILE A 72 3.17 -0.45 19.10
C ILE A 72 2.60 -1.64 19.89
N ALA A 73 2.28 -2.76 19.24
CA ALA A 73 1.81 -3.97 19.92
C ALA A 73 2.88 -4.54 20.86
N THR A 74 4.10 -4.78 20.37
CA THR A 74 5.20 -5.32 21.19
C THR A 74 5.57 -4.40 22.36
N TYR A 75 5.44 -3.09 22.19
CA TYR A 75 5.64 -2.11 23.25
C TYR A 75 4.52 -2.10 24.32
N ALA A 76 3.27 -2.28 23.90
CA ALA A 76 2.11 -2.21 24.77
C ALA A 76 1.82 -3.50 25.55
N ASN A 77 2.29 -4.66 25.06
CA ASN A 77 2.01 -5.97 25.66
C ASN A 77 2.44 -6.03 27.14
N ALA A 78 3.71 -5.75 27.45
CA ALA A 78 4.21 -5.79 28.82
C ALA A 78 3.57 -4.73 29.73
N ARG A 79 3.24 -3.55 29.17
CA ARG A 79 2.56 -2.47 29.92
C ARG A 79 1.15 -2.84 30.31
N THR A 80 0.43 -3.49 29.40
CA THR A 80 -0.91 -4.01 29.66
C THR A 80 -0.89 -5.03 30.80
N THR A 81 0.11 -5.92 30.83
CA THR A 81 0.29 -6.89 31.92
C THR A 81 0.58 -6.20 33.27
N LEU A 82 1.41 -5.15 33.28
CA LEU A 82 1.70 -4.39 34.51
C LEU A 82 0.46 -3.64 35.02
N GLU A 83 -0.31 -3.04 34.13
CA GLU A 83 -1.55 -2.33 34.48
C GLU A 83 -2.67 -3.27 34.91
N ALA A 84 -2.64 -4.55 34.50
CA ALA A 84 -3.59 -5.57 34.97
C ALA A 84 -3.51 -5.79 36.48
N ARG A 85 -2.35 -5.52 37.11
CA ARG A 85 -2.21 -5.55 38.58
C ARG A 85 -3.07 -4.51 39.30
N LYS A 86 -3.47 -3.44 38.61
CA LYS A 86 -4.29 -2.34 39.13
C LYS A 86 -5.78 -2.50 38.78
N GLY A 87 -6.16 -3.66 38.23
CA GLY A 87 -7.53 -3.98 37.83
C GLY A 87 -7.76 -3.91 36.31
N VAL A 88 -8.84 -4.55 35.88
CA VAL A 88 -9.16 -4.76 34.46
C VAL A 88 -9.35 -3.45 33.69
N GLY A 89 -9.94 -2.43 34.33
CA GLY A 89 -10.18 -1.13 33.68
C GLY A 89 -8.89 -0.43 33.25
N LYS A 90 -7.83 -0.49 34.05
CA LYS A 90 -6.52 0.14 33.73
C LYS A 90 -5.79 -0.61 32.62
N ALA A 91 -5.84 -1.95 32.64
CA ALA A 91 -5.31 -2.78 31.56
C ALA A 91 -6.05 -2.50 30.24
N PHE A 92 -7.38 -2.46 30.27
CA PHE A 92 -8.20 -2.21 29.09
C PHE A 92 -7.89 -0.87 28.45
N ILE A 93 -7.80 0.21 29.24
CA ILE A 93 -7.45 1.54 28.71
C ILE A 93 -6.06 1.54 28.05
N THR A 94 -5.10 0.82 28.61
CA THR A 94 -3.73 0.73 28.06
C THR A 94 -3.73 -0.02 26.72
N ALA A 95 -4.40 -1.17 26.66
CA ALA A 95 -4.56 -1.94 25.43
C ALA A 95 -5.34 -1.16 24.37
N PHE A 96 -6.47 -0.55 24.71
CA PHE A 96 -7.30 0.21 23.79
C PHE A 96 -6.56 1.43 23.24
N ARG A 97 -5.86 2.20 24.09
CA ARG A 97 -5.04 3.34 23.63
C ARG A 97 -3.93 2.90 22.67
N SER A 98 -3.28 1.76 22.93
CA SER A 98 -2.27 1.23 22.02
C SER A 98 -2.86 0.82 20.66
N GLY A 99 -4.05 0.20 20.66
CA GLY A 99 -4.79 -0.12 19.44
C GLY A 99 -5.24 1.14 18.68
N ALA A 100 -5.68 2.18 19.39
CA ALA A 100 -6.05 3.46 18.79
C ALA A 100 -4.84 4.12 18.10
N VAL A 101 -3.65 4.10 18.71
CA VAL A 101 -2.42 4.61 18.09
C VAL A 101 -2.12 3.90 16.77
N MET A 102 -2.26 2.56 16.74
CA MET A 102 -2.13 1.80 15.49
C MET A 102 -3.18 2.26 14.45
N GLY A 103 -4.46 2.30 14.83
CA GLY A 103 -5.55 2.64 13.92
C GLY A 103 -5.42 4.05 13.31
N PHE A 104 -5.22 5.07 14.15
CA PHE A 104 -5.08 6.45 13.68
C PHE A 104 -3.84 6.63 12.81
N LEU A 105 -2.72 6.02 13.17
CA LEU A 105 -1.49 6.16 12.40
C LEU A 105 -1.62 5.49 11.03
N LEU A 106 -2.21 4.30 10.95
CA LEU A 106 -2.42 3.60 9.67
C LEU A 106 -3.42 4.35 8.78
N ALA A 107 -4.54 4.82 9.34
CA ALA A 107 -5.56 5.55 8.60
C ALA A 107 -5.02 6.90 8.07
N ALA A 108 -4.38 7.69 8.93
CA ALA A 108 -3.82 8.98 8.56
C ALA A 108 -2.69 8.82 7.54
N ASN A 109 -1.77 7.88 7.74
CA ASN A 109 -0.66 7.65 6.81
C ASN A 109 -1.16 7.15 5.44
N GLY A 110 -2.11 6.22 5.41
CA GLY A 110 -2.68 5.73 4.15
C GLY A 110 -3.38 6.83 3.36
N LEU A 111 -4.14 7.70 4.03
CA LEU A 111 -4.82 8.83 3.41
C LEU A 111 -3.83 9.90 2.94
N LEU A 112 -2.82 10.21 3.75
CA LEU A 112 -1.80 11.21 3.43
C LEU A 112 -0.96 10.79 2.22
N VAL A 113 -0.51 9.54 2.16
CA VAL A 113 0.27 9.03 1.02
C VAL A 113 -0.59 9.04 -0.25
N LEU A 114 -1.85 8.63 -0.16
CA LEU A 114 -2.77 8.68 -1.30
C LEU A 114 -2.98 10.12 -1.79
N PHE A 115 -3.22 11.06 -0.87
CA PHE A 115 -3.40 12.47 -1.20
C PHE A 115 -2.16 13.07 -1.87
N ILE A 116 -0.96 12.81 -1.34
CA ILE A 116 0.28 13.28 -1.96
C ILE A 116 0.46 12.67 -3.35
N THR A 117 0.20 11.37 -3.51
CA THR A 117 0.34 10.68 -4.80
C THR A 117 -0.60 11.27 -5.85
N ILE A 118 -1.86 11.53 -5.49
CA ILE A 118 -2.84 12.18 -6.38
C ILE A 118 -2.34 13.56 -6.82
N ASN A 119 -1.87 14.39 -5.89
CA ASN A 119 -1.41 15.74 -6.21
C ASN A 119 -0.14 15.73 -7.09
N LEU A 120 0.79 14.81 -6.83
CA LEU A 120 2.00 14.65 -7.65
C LEU A 120 1.65 14.19 -9.07
N PHE A 121 0.75 13.22 -9.21
CA PHE A 121 0.35 12.70 -10.52
C PHE A 121 -0.44 13.73 -11.30
N LYS A 122 -1.23 14.57 -10.62
CA LYS A 122 -1.99 15.66 -11.23
C LYS A 122 -1.10 16.67 -11.94
N ILE A 123 0.11 16.94 -11.43
CA ILE A 123 1.06 17.82 -12.10
C ILE A 123 1.45 17.28 -13.48
N TYR A 124 1.56 15.96 -13.62
CA TYR A 124 1.87 15.33 -14.90
C TYR A 124 0.65 15.19 -15.79
N TYR A 125 -0.49 14.71 -15.29
CA TYR A 125 -1.67 14.40 -16.09
C TYR A 125 -2.52 15.63 -16.47
N GLY A 126 -2.49 16.70 -15.68
CA GLY A 126 -3.24 17.93 -15.97
C GLY A 126 -4.75 17.67 -16.04
N ASP A 127 -5.31 17.76 -17.25
CA ASP A 127 -6.75 17.59 -17.54
C ASP A 127 -7.16 16.14 -17.87
N ASP A 128 -6.20 15.23 -18.00
CA ASP A 128 -6.45 13.79 -18.20
C ASP A 128 -6.67 13.08 -16.84
N TRP A 129 -7.85 13.27 -16.28
CA TRP A 129 -8.23 12.68 -14.99
C TRP A 129 -8.45 11.17 -15.09
N GLY A 130 -8.82 10.67 -16.28
CA GLY A 130 -9.02 9.25 -16.54
C GLY A 130 -7.72 8.48 -16.34
N GLY A 131 -6.65 8.88 -17.06
CA GLY A 131 -5.34 8.24 -16.94
C GLY A 131 -4.71 8.43 -15.57
N LEU A 132 -4.98 9.56 -14.90
CA LEU A 132 -4.52 9.80 -13.52
C LEU A 132 -5.08 8.76 -12.54
N PHE A 133 -6.41 8.59 -12.50
CA PHE A 133 -7.03 7.64 -11.56
C PHE A 133 -6.75 6.20 -11.94
N GLU A 134 -6.64 5.90 -13.23
CA GLU A 134 -6.17 4.60 -13.72
C GLU A 134 -4.78 4.27 -13.15
N ALA A 135 -3.83 5.21 -13.22
CA ALA A 135 -2.50 5.01 -12.64
C ALA A 135 -2.49 4.89 -11.11
N ILE A 136 -3.44 5.53 -10.42
CA ILE A 136 -3.57 5.45 -8.95
C ILE A 136 -4.10 4.08 -8.51
N THR A 137 -4.84 3.35 -9.35
CA THR A 137 -5.33 2.01 -8.99
C THR A 137 -4.19 1.05 -8.59
N GLY A 138 -2.99 1.26 -9.14
CA GLY A 138 -1.77 0.55 -8.75
C GLY A 138 -1.44 0.64 -7.26
N TYR A 139 -1.80 1.73 -6.57
CA TYR A 139 -1.55 1.89 -5.13
C TYR A 139 -2.32 0.85 -4.30
N GLY A 140 -3.59 0.62 -4.62
CA GLY A 140 -4.41 -0.41 -3.97
C GLY A 140 -3.93 -1.82 -4.27
N LEU A 141 -3.49 -2.06 -5.52
CA LEU A 141 -2.89 -3.32 -5.96
C LEU A 141 -1.65 -3.64 -5.10
N GLY A 142 -0.71 -2.70 -5.02
CA GLY A 142 0.54 -2.86 -4.27
C GLY A 142 0.30 -3.10 -2.78
N GLY A 143 -0.60 -2.32 -2.17
CA GLY A 143 -0.93 -2.47 -0.76
C GLY A 143 -1.50 -3.85 -0.42
N SER A 144 -2.42 -4.33 -1.25
CA SER A 144 -3.09 -5.63 -1.07
C SER A 144 -2.16 -6.81 -1.33
N SER A 145 -1.31 -6.73 -2.35
CA SER A 145 -0.31 -7.76 -2.63
C SER A 145 0.64 -7.97 -1.44
N MET A 146 1.17 -6.90 -0.85
CA MET A 146 2.06 -7.04 0.31
C MET A 146 1.30 -7.50 1.56
N ALA A 147 0.04 -7.07 1.73
CA ALA A 147 -0.80 -7.50 2.84
C ALA A 147 -1.12 -9.00 2.78
N LEU A 148 -1.29 -9.57 1.58
CA LEU A 148 -1.52 -11.00 1.39
C LEU A 148 -0.35 -11.82 1.93
N PHE A 149 0.88 -11.53 1.51
CA PHE A 149 2.07 -12.21 2.03
C PHE A 149 2.23 -11.97 3.54
N GLY A 150 1.99 -10.73 3.99
CA GLY A 150 1.94 -10.33 5.40
C GLY A 150 1.07 -11.25 6.25
N ARG A 151 -0.18 -11.45 5.83
CA ARG A 151 -1.18 -12.25 6.56
C ARG A 151 -0.90 -13.74 6.47
N VAL A 152 -0.57 -14.26 5.30
CA VAL A 152 -0.30 -15.71 5.12
C VAL A 152 0.98 -16.11 5.85
N GLY A 153 2.08 -15.38 5.64
CA GLY A 153 3.36 -15.69 6.26
C GLY A 153 3.33 -15.52 7.78
N GLY A 154 2.70 -14.44 8.28
CA GLY A 154 2.52 -14.23 9.71
C GLY A 154 1.58 -15.25 10.34
N GLY A 155 0.51 -15.64 9.64
CA GLY A 155 -0.45 -16.64 10.09
C GLY A 155 0.17 -18.02 10.26
N ILE A 156 0.95 -18.48 9.28
CA ILE A 156 1.68 -19.75 9.37
C ILE A 156 2.66 -19.73 10.56
N TYR A 157 3.43 -18.65 10.72
CA TYR A 157 4.39 -18.53 11.82
C TYR A 157 3.72 -18.62 13.19
N THR A 158 2.67 -17.82 13.41
CA THR A 158 1.96 -17.81 14.69
C THR A 158 1.25 -19.13 14.95
N LYS A 159 0.61 -19.73 13.94
CA LYS A 159 -0.15 -20.98 14.14
C LYS A 159 0.73 -22.21 14.34
N ALA A 160 1.88 -22.29 13.67
CA ALA A 160 2.84 -23.36 13.91
C ALA A 160 3.37 -23.34 15.36
N ALA A 161 3.57 -22.14 15.94
CA ALA A 161 4.00 -21.99 17.32
C ALA A 161 2.87 -22.19 18.36
N ASP A 162 1.61 -21.98 17.96
CA ASP A 162 0.42 -22.12 18.83
C ASP A 162 0.00 -23.59 19.01
N VAL A 163 0.31 -24.44 18.03
CA VAL A 163 -0.09 -25.87 18.01
C VAL A 163 0.99 -26.80 18.59
N GLY A 164 2.27 -26.42 18.51
CA GLY A 164 3.40 -27.20 19.03
C GLY A 164 3.61 -27.00 20.52
#